data_AF-A0A3A9EYM6-F1
#
_entry.id   AF-A0A3A9EYM6-F1
#
_cell.length_a   1.000
_cell.length_b   1.000
_cell.length_c   1.000
_cell.angle_alpha   90.00
_cell.angle_beta   90.00
_cell.angle_gamma   90.00
#
_symmetry.space_group_name_H-M   'P 1'
#
loop_
_entity.id
_entity.type
_entity.pdbx_description
1 polymer ?
#
loop_
_entity_poly.entity_id
_entity_poly.type
_entity_poly.pdbx_seq_one_letter_code
_entity_poly.pdbx_strand_id
1 'polypeptide(L)'
;MDLKKTIISAINNCTDVSTLNYIYNDILKNNDILKKEYDKWVEQQADEIGNLHINALMYENLFDDMCIAKSSIMGKYLDTPQGSLKEDTYHFSIDAHYYKFIVTETTENGETDIFERTIKINPQFVDDKNIILHEMIHAHEHILSLVNPLLKETLIVELYKHLLPKFKDLDCIIYNHANISHNSDLAELGGYHGLLFMLKSLDLDFRCGNDPFTIFGYDYNHTFTELNLI
;
A
#
# COMPACT_ATOMS: atom_id res chain seq x y z
N MET A 1 21.93 -4.69 27.41
CA MET A 1 22.68 -3.77 26.52
C MET A 1 21.65 -2.83 25.91
N ASP A 2 21.76 -1.53 26.16
CA ASP A 2 20.79 -0.55 25.66
C ASP A 2 21.06 -0.28 24.18
N LEU A 3 20.34 -1.00 23.32
CA LEU A 3 20.53 -1.00 21.88
C LEU A 3 20.45 0.42 21.30
N LYS A 4 19.61 1.29 21.87
CA LYS A 4 19.49 2.70 21.47
C LYS A 4 20.78 3.46 21.77
N LYS A 5 21.36 3.29 22.97
CA LYS A 5 22.66 3.89 23.29
C LYS A 5 23.79 3.34 22.42
N THR A 6 23.76 2.06 22.08
CA THR A 6 24.75 1.44 21.21
C THR A 6 24.67 1.98 19.78
N ILE A 7 23.46 2.13 19.23
CA ILE A 7 23.23 2.71 17.90
C ILE A 7 23.64 4.19 17.87
N ILE A 8 23.22 4.99 18.86
CA ILE A 8 23.62 6.40 18.96
C ILE A 8 25.15 6.53 19.07
N SER A 9 25.79 5.68 19.87
CA SER A 9 27.25 5.63 19.98
C SER A 9 27.90 5.24 18.65
N ALA A 10 27.36 4.26 17.92
CA ALA A 10 27.89 3.83 16.62
C ALA A 10 27.75 4.92 15.55
N ILE A 11 26.62 5.65 15.53
CA ILE A 11 26.42 6.80 14.63
C ILE A 11 27.39 7.93 14.98
N ASN A 12 27.50 8.29 16.26
CA ASN A 12 28.40 9.36 16.71
C ASN A 12 29.88 9.04 16.49
N ASN A 13 30.24 7.75 16.47
CA ASN A 13 31.60 7.28 16.21
C ASN A 13 31.85 6.91 14.73
N CYS A 14 30.84 7.03 13.86
CA CYS A 14 31.03 6.84 12.42
C CYS A 14 31.84 8.03 11.89
N THR A 15 33.07 7.77 11.45
CA THR A 15 33.96 8.81 10.89
C THR A 15 33.84 8.92 9.37
N ASP A 16 33.13 7.99 8.74
CA ASP A 16 32.88 8.01 7.32
C ASP A 16 31.72 8.97 6.99
N VAL A 17 32.10 10.17 6.59
CA VAL A 17 31.20 11.24 6.17
C VAL A 17 30.28 10.80 5.02
N SER A 18 30.69 9.86 4.17
CA SER A 18 29.86 9.36 3.07
C SER A 18 28.72 8.47 3.57
N THR A 19 28.99 7.56 4.51
CA THR A 19 27.98 6.71 5.15
C THR A 19 27.01 7.54 6.01
N LEU A 20 27.50 8.52 6.77
CA LEU A 20 26.63 9.43 7.53
C LEU A 20 25.78 10.31 6.62
N ASN A 21 26.34 10.82 5.52
CA ASN A 21 25.58 11.55 4.53
C ASN A 21 24.58 10.66 3.79
N TYR A 22 24.88 9.39 3.56
CA TYR A 22 23.94 8.43 3.00
C TYR A 22 22.76 8.24 3.97
N ILE A 23 22.99 7.89 5.23
CA ILE A 23 21.92 7.73 6.23
C ILE A 23 21.08 9.02 6.39
N TYR A 24 21.75 10.18 6.43
CA TYR A 24 21.07 11.47 6.54
C TYR A 24 20.27 11.81 5.27
N ASN A 25 20.85 11.68 4.08
CA ASN A 25 20.20 12.07 2.83
C ASN A 25 19.11 11.08 2.40
N ASP A 26 19.30 9.77 2.61
CA ASP A 26 18.40 8.74 2.07
C ASP A 26 17.17 8.50 2.97
N ILE A 27 17.29 8.71 4.28
CA ILE A 27 16.24 8.30 5.25
C ILE A 27 15.69 9.47 6.07
N LEU A 28 16.55 10.26 6.73
CA LEU A 28 16.09 11.26 7.70
C LEU A 28 15.70 12.58 7.04
N LYS A 29 16.55 13.10 6.15
CA LYS A 29 16.28 14.34 5.42
C LYS A 29 15.09 14.18 4.47
N ASN A 30 14.94 13.01 3.84
CA ASN A 30 13.77 12.70 3.02
C ASN A 30 12.48 12.74 3.85
N ASN A 31 12.45 12.16 5.05
CA ASN A 31 11.28 12.24 5.92
C ASN A 31 10.95 13.67 6.39
N ASP A 32 11.95 14.48 6.76
CA ASP A 32 11.73 15.88 7.15
C ASP A 32 11.20 16.72 5.97
N ILE A 33 11.71 16.49 4.76
CA ILE A 33 11.24 17.14 3.53
C ILE A 33 9.81 16.72 3.22
N LEU A 34 9.54 15.41 3.18
CA LEU A 34 8.21 14.86 2.91
C LEU A 34 7.18 15.37 3.90
N LYS A 35 7.50 15.39 5.20
CA LYS A 35 6.63 15.95 6.23
C LYS A 35 6.36 17.44 6.01
N LYS A 36 7.40 18.23 5.73
CA LYS A 36 7.23 19.68 5.50
C LYS A 36 6.39 19.96 4.26
N GLU A 37 6.57 19.18 3.19
CA GLU A 37 5.75 19.28 1.99
C GLU A 37 4.31 18.85 2.23
N TYR A 38 4.11 17.81 3.03
CA TYR A 38 2.80 17.34 3.46
C TYR A 38 2.07 18.40 4.28
N ASP A 39 2.69 18.94 5.33
CA ASP A 39 2.13 19.99 6.17
C ASP A 39 1.71 21.20 5.31
N LYS A 40 2.57 21.60 4.35
CA LYS A 40 2.28 22.68 3.40
C LYS A 40 1.11 22.33 2.46
N TRP A 41 1.04 21.10 1.98
CA TRP A 41 -0.04 20.63 1.11
C TRP A 41 -1.38 20.64 1.85
N VAL A 42 -1.43 20.17 3.10
CA VAL A 42 -2.62 20.22 3.96
C VAL A 42 -3.13 21.66 4.12
N GLU A 43 -2.23 22.62 4.32
CA GLU A 43 -2.59 24.05 4.48
C GLU A 43 -3.07 24.73 3.19
N GLN A 44 -2.71 24.21 2.02
CA GLN A 44 -2.85 24.92 0.74
C GLN A 44 -3.78 24.23 -0.27
N GLN A 45 -4.22 23.01 0.01
CA GLN A 45 -5.09 22.26 -0.90
C GLN A 45 -6.48 22.90 -1.04
N ALA A 46 -7.07 22.75 -2.23
CA ALA A 46 -8.45 23.13 -2.47
C ALA A 46 -9.43 22.19 -1.73
N ASP A 47 -10.62 22.67 -1.41
CA ASP A 47 -11.64 21.91 -0.66
C ASP A 47 -11.97 20.55 -1.29
N GLU A 48 -11.99 20.47 -2.62
CA GLU A 48 -12.24 19.23 -3.36
C GLU A 48 -11.16 18.17 -3.10
N ILE A 49 -9.89 18.56 -3.09
CA ILE A 49 -8.76 17.67 -2.79
C ILE A 49 -8.79 17.27 -1.31
N GLY A 50 -9.14 18.20 -0.42
CA GLY A 50 -9.33 17.91 0.99
C GLY A 50 -10.44 16.89 1.24
N ASN A 51 -11.56 16.99 0.51
CA ASN A 51 -12.66 16.02 0.59
C ASN A 51 -12.25 14.64 0.07
N LEU A 52 -11.55 14.58 -1.08
CA LEU A 52 -10.99 13.32 -1.59
C LEU A 52 -10.07 12.66 -0.57
N HIS A 53 -9.16 13.44 0.04
CA HIS A 53 -8.26 12.93 1.05
C HIS A 53 -9.00 12.39 2.28
N ILE A 54 -9.98 13.13 2.81
CA ILE A 54 -10.81 12.68 3.94
C ILE A 54 -11.56 11.39 3.58
N ASN A 55 -12.15 11.33 2.38
CA ASN A 55 -12.85 10.12 1.92
C ASN A 55 -11.89 8.92 1.83
N ALA A 56 -10.68 9.12 1.32
CA ALA A 56 -9.67 8.06 1.28
C ALA A 56 -9.26 7.60 2.68
N LEU A 57 -9.08 8.52 3.64
CA LEU A 57 -8.83 8.15 5.04
C LEU A 57 -9.99 7.35 5.64
N MET A 58 -11.24 7.64 5.26
CA MET A 58 -12.38 6.83 5.67
C MET A 58 -12.33 5.42 5.07
N TYR A 59 -11.81 5.26 3.85
CA TYR A 59 -11.62 3.96 3.21
C TYR A 59 -10.48 3.13 3.80
N GLU A 60 -9.57 3.74 4.57
CA GLU A 60 -8.47 3.04 5.23
C GLU A 60 -8.96 1.98 6.24
N ASN A 61 -10.21 2.06 6.68
CA ASN A 61 -10.85 0.97 7.44
C ASN A 61 -10.94 -0.36 6.66
N LEU A 62 -10.86 -0.32 5.33
CA LEU A 62 -10.78 -1.50 4.46
C LEU A 62 -9.35 -2.06 4.35
N PHE A 63 -8.37 -1.33 4.87
CA PHE A 63 -6.95 -1.69 4.92
C PHE A 63 -6.52 -2.04 6.34
N ASP A 64 -7.45 -2.45 7.20
CA ASP A 64 -7.16 -2.83 8.59
C ASP A 64 -6.10 -3.93 8.70
N ASP A 65 -6.02 -4.85 7.73
CA ASP A 65 -4.94 -5.84 7.62
C ASP A 65 -3.57 -5.24 7.25
N MET A 66 -3.52 -4.31 6.28
CA MET A 66 -2.31 -3.58 5.88
C MET A 66 -1.87 -2.56 6.93
N CYS A 67 -2.80 -2.07 7.74
CA CYS A 67 -2.54 -1.23 8.91
C CYS A 67 -2.22 -2.05 10.17
N ILE A 68 -2.16 -3.38 10.08
CA ILE A 68 -1.89 -4.31 11.18
C ILE A 68 -2.80 -4.03 12.39
N ALA A 69 -4.08 -3.75 12.14
CA ALA A 69 -5.06 -3.55 13.20
C ALA A 69 -5.26 -4.83 14.00
N LYS A 70 -5.48 -4.70 15.31
CA LYS A 70 -5.65 -5.87 16.19
C LYS A 70 -6.87 -6.71 15.82
N SER A 71 -7.90 -6.08 15.25
CA SER A 71 -9.11 -6.76 14.76
C SER A 71 -8.91 -7.49 13.43
N SER A 72 -7.83 -7.23 12.71
CA SER A 72 -7.59 -7.80 11.38
C SER A 72 -7.04 -9.22 11.43
N ILE A 73 -6.92 -9.86 10.25
CA ILE A 73 -6.24 -11.16 10.09
C ILE A 73 -4.76 -11.12 10.54
N MET A 74 -4.17 -9.93 10.58
CA MET A 74 -2.79 -9.71 11.02
C MET A 74 -2.66 -9.45 12.53
N GLY A 75 -3.76 -9.15 13.23
CA GLY A 75 -3.74 -8.76 14.63
C GLY A 75 -3.11 -9.79 15.57
N LYS A 76 -3.21 -11.08 15.23
CA LYS A 76 -2.59 -12.19 15.98
C LYS A 76 -1.05 -12.13 16.04
N TYR A 77 -0.41 -11.38 15.13
CA TYR A 77 1.05 -11.21 15.12
C TYR A 77 1.53 -10.05 16.00
N LEU A 78 0.61 -9.24 16.54
CA LEU A 78 0.95 -8.19 17.50
C LEU A 78 1.26 -8.77 18.88
N ASP A 79 0.63 -9.88 19.24
CA ASP A 79 0.82 -10.53 20.54
C ASP A 79 1.97 -11.53 20.47
N THR A 80 3.16 -11.14 20.96
CA THR A 80 4.30 -12.04 21.06
C THR A 80 4.48 -12.58 22.48
N PRO A 81 5.07 -13.77 22.68
CA PRO A 81 5.46 -14.26 24.01
C PRO A 81 6.38 -13.30 24.78
N GLN A 82 7.07 -12.39 24.07
CA GLN A 82 7.97 -11.38 24.62
C GLN A 82 7.26 -10.05 24.96
N GLY A 83 5.97 -9.93 24.64
CA GLY A 83 5.15 -8.73 24.86
C GLY A 83 4.21 -8.44 23.68
N SER A 84 3.18 -7.64 23.93
CA SER A 84 2.29 -7.14 22.89
C SER A 84 2.97 -5.93 22.23
N LEU A 85 3.15 -5.96 20.90
CA LEU A 85 3.42 -4.74 20.13
C LEU A 85 2.25 -3.79 20.40
N LYS A 86 2.55 -2.54 20.75
CA LYS A 86 1.47 -1.55 20.90
C LYS A 86 0.70 -1.49 19.59
N GLU A 87 -0.62 -1.45 19.71
CA GLU A 87 -1.50 -1.20 18.58
C GLU A 87 -1.22 0.23 18.10
N ASP A 88 -0.34 0.34 17.12
CA ASP A 88 -0.05 1.59 16.43
C ASP A 88 -0.47 1.42 14.97
N THR A 89 -1.76 1.23 14.72
CA THR A 89 -2.34 1.29 13.36
C THR A 89 -2.01 2.61 12.68
N TYR A 90 -1.89 3.68 13.47
CA TYR A 90 -1.41 4.98 13.03
C TYR A 90 -0.01 4.91 12.40
N HIS A 91 0.88 4.01 12.84
CA HIS A 91 2.20 3.87 12.22
C HIS A 91 2.19 3.21 10.85
N PHE A 92 1.05 2.73 10.36
CA PHE A 92 0.90 2.09 9.06
C PHE A 92 -0.06 2.83 8.12
N SER A 93 -0.62 3.95 8.58
CA SER A 93 -1.54 4.74 7.77
C SER A 93 -0.83 5.49 6.65
N ILE A 94 -1.56 5.80 5.58
CA ILE A 94 -1.08 6.62 4.47
C ILE A 94 -0.73 8.05 4.93
N ASP A 95 -1.50 8.59 5.87
CA ASP A 95 -1.29 9.93 6.47
C ASP A 95 0.01 9.99 7.26
N ALA A 96 0.31 8.96 8.08
CA ALA A 96 1.55 8.90 8.85
C ALA A 96 2.81 8.74 7.99
N HIS A 97 2.64 8.36 6.72
CA HIS A 97 3.70 8.26 5.72
C HIS A 97 3.64 9.36 4.67
N TYR A 98 2.88 10.44 4.92
CA TYR A 98 2.89 11.66 4.13
C TYR A 98 2.41 11.49 2.68
N TYR A 99 1.52 10.52 2.42
CA TYR A 99 0.89 10.37 1.10
C TYR A 99 -0.13 11.47 0.85
N LYS A 100 0.09 12.25 -0.21
CA LYS A 100 -0.74 13.38 -0.65
C LYS A 100 -1.66 12.94 -1.77
N PHE A 101 -2.94 13.34 -1.72
CA PHE A 101 -3.83 13.19 -2.87
C PHE A 101 -3.70 14.39 -3.81
N ILE A 102 -3.69 14.12 -5.11
CA ILE A 102 -3.61 15.14 -6.15
C ILE A 102 -4.67 14.84 -7.20
N VAL A 103 -5.46 15.84 -7.57
CA VAL A 103 -6.39 15.74 -8.69
C VAL A 103 -5.73 16.38 -9.91
N THR A 104 -5.39 15.57 -10.91
CA THR A 104 -4.69 16.02 -12.12
C THR A 104 -4.92 15.04 -13.26
N GLU A 105 -4.88 15.52 -14.49
CA GLU A 105 -4.87 14.65 -15.66
C GLU A 105 -3.66 13.72 -15.61
N THR A 106 -3.92 12.43 -15.74
CA THR A 106 -2.96 11.31 -15.78
C THR A 106 -3.20 10.51 -17.05
N THR A 107 -2.21 9.71 -17.48
CA THR A 107 -2.39 8.80 -18.63
C THR A 107 -3.36 7.66 -18.29
N GLU A 108 -3.32 7.20 -17.05
CA GLU A 108 -4.22 6.20 -16.47
C GLU A 108 -5.34 6.86 -15.66
N ASN A 109 -6.26 6.06 -15.12
CA ASN A 109 -7.34 6.56 -14.26
C ASN A 109 -6.84 7.13 -12.91
N GLY A 110 -5.72 6.61 -12.42
CA GLY A 110 -4.99 7.04 -11.24
C GLY A 110 -3.52 6.66 -11.33
N GLU A 111 -2.68 7.21 -10.46
CA GLU A 111 -1.25 6.92 -10.42
C GLU A 111 -0.67 7.14 -9.03
N THR A 112 0.00 6.13 -8.48
CA THR A 112 0.73 6.24 -7.21
C THR A 112 2.23 6.38 -7.43
N ASP A 113 2.78 7.53 -7.04
CA ASP A 113 4.21 7.78 -6.97
C ASP A 113 4.73 7.51 -5.55
N ILE A 114 5.44 6.39 -5.40
CA ILE A 114 6.03 5.96 -4.14
C ILE A 114 7.33 6.70 -3.77
N PHE A 115 7.88 7.54 -4.63
CA PHE A 115 9.03 8.37 -4.27
C PHE A 115 8.57 9.73 -3.78
N GLU A 116 7.60 10.33 -4.49
CA GLU A 116 7.03 11.64 -4.16
C GLU A 116 5.90 11.58 -3.11
N ARG A 117 5.48 10.36 -2.73
CA ARG A 117 4.34 10.09 -1.82
C ARG A 117 3.08 10.76 -2.34
N THR A 118 2.74 10.54 -3.61
CA THR A 118 1.53 11.11 -4.20
C THR A 118 0.63 10.03 -4.75
N ILE A 119 -0.67 10.15 -4.48
CA ILE A 119 -1.74 9.41 -5.14
C ILE A 119 -2.45 10.42 -6.04
N LYS A 120 -2.28 10.28 -7.34
CA LYS A 120 -2.91 11.13 -8.35
C LYS A 120 -4.18 10.44 -8.84
N ILE A 121 -5.27 11.17 -8.94
CA ILE A 121 -6.54 10.68 -9.48
C ILE A 121 -6.97 11.62 -10.61
N ASN A 122 -7.35 11.06 -11.75
CA ASN A 122 -7.89 11.86 -12.85
C ASN A 122 -9.19 12.57 -12.38
N PRO A 123 -9.40 13.86 -12.68
CA PRO A 123 -10.60 14.60 -12.29
C PRO A 123 -11.93 13.86 -12.54
N GLN A 124 -12.03 13.08 -13.62
CA GLN A 124 -13.26 12.35 -13.95
C GLN A 124 -13.57 11.17 -13.00
N PHE A 125 -12.61 10.75 -12.17
CA PHE A 125 -12.69 9.57 -11.30
C PHE A 125 -12.51 9.91 -9.80
N VAL A 126 -12.58 11.19 -9.41
CA VAL A 126 -12.39 11.62 -8.01
C VAL A 126 -13.42 11.04 -7.04
N ASP A 127 -14.59 10.63 -7.54
CA ASP A 127 -15.64 9.98 -6.76
C ASP A 127 -15.67 8.45 -6.96
N ASP A 128 -14.80 7.91 -7.82
CA ASP A 128 -14.74 6.47 -8.06
C ASP A 128 -13.92 5.78 -6.96
N LYS A 129 -14.65 5.23 -6.00
CA LYS A 129 -14.08 4.49 -4.88
C LYS A 129 -13.13 3.37 -5.33
N ASN A 130 -13.41 2.66 -6.42
CA ASN A 130 -12.60 1.51 -6.82
C ASN A 130 -11.22 1.95 -7.32
N ILE A 131 -11.16 3.04 -8.08
CA ILE A 131 -9.89 3.63 -8.53
C ILE A 131 -9.10 4.17 -7.33
N ILE A 132 -9.76 4.82 -6.37
CA ILE A 132 -9.09 5.31 -5.16
C ILE A 132 -8.51 4.14 -4.36
N LEU A 133 -9.29 3.06 -4.17
CA LEU A 133 -8.83 1.86 -3.47
C LEU A 133 -7.65 1.21 -4.18
N HIS A 134 -7.65 1.15 -5.52
CA HIS A 134 -6.53 0.64 -6.32
C HIS A 134 -5.23 1.35 -5.96
N GLU A 135 -5.23 2.67 -6.03
CA GLU A 135 -4.04 3.48 -5.75
C GLU A 135 -3.61 3.38 -4.27
N MET A 136 -4.57 3.27 -3.34
CA MET A 136 -4.27 3.05 -1.94
C MET A 136 -3.55 1.70 -1.70
N ILE A 137 -3.80 0.66 -2.49
CA ILE A 137 -3.05 -0.61 -2.39
C ILE A 137 -1.57 -0.37 -2.65
N HIS A 138 -1.20 0.36 -3.71
CA HIS A 138 0.20 0.70 -4.02
C HIS A 138 0.88 1.43 -2.86
N ALA A 139 0.18 2.41 -2.29
CA ALA A 139 0.69 3.18 -1.16
C ALA A 139 0.92 2.30 0.08
N HIS A 140 -0.05 1.46 0.45
CA HIS A 140 0.07 0.56 1.60
C HIS A 140 1.11 -0.54 1.38
N GLU A 141 1.21 -1.11 0.17
CA GLU A 141 2.30 -2.03 -0.16
C GLU A 141 3.64 -1.36 0.08
N HIS A 142 3.83 -0.14 -0.39
CA HIS A 142 5.08 0.57 -0.14
C HIS A 142 5.33 0.79 1.36
N ILE A 143 4.31 1.18 2.13
CA ILE A 143 4.41 1.38 3.59
C ILE A 143 4.87 0.10 4.30
N LEU A 144 4.27 -1.04 3.97
CA LEU A 144 4.67 -2.34 4.53
C LEU A 144 6.15 -2.63 4.23
N SER A 145 6.61 -2.34 3.01
CA SER A 145 8.02 -2.49 2.63
C SER A 145 8.96 -1.56 3.40
N LEU A 146 8.55 -0.32 3.70
CA LEU A 146 9.34 0.62 4.49
C LEU A 146 9.50 0.17 5.94
N VAL A 147 8.39 -0.26 6.56
CA VAL A 147 8.38 -0.58 7.99
C VAL A 147 9.07 -1.92 8.24
N ASN A 148 8.65 -2.98 7.54
CA ASN A 148 9.29 -4.28 7.61
C ASN A 148 8.84 -5.17 6.44
N PRO A 149 9.75 -5.54 5.52
CA PRO A 149 9.43 -6.38 4.36
C PRO A 149 8.74 -7.71 4.69
N LEU A 150 8.98 -8.30 5.88
CA LEU A 150 8.33 -9.53 6.33
C LEU A 150 6.80 -9.40 6.46
N LEU A 151 6.30 -8.18 6.66
CA LEU A 151 4.86 -7.93 6.79
C LEU A 151 4.13 -8.26 5.49
N LYS A 152 4.72 -7.94 4.33
CA LYS A 152 4.13 -8.30 3.03
C LYS A 152 3.96 -9.80 2.88
N GLU A 153 5.02 -10.56 3.16
CA GLU A 153 5.03 -12.02 3.04
C GLU A 153 4.00 -12.65 3.98
N THR A 154 3.95 -12.16 5.22
CA THR A 154 2.99 -12.64 6.22
C THR A 154 1.55 -12.32 5.80
N LEU A 155 1.31 -11.10 5.28
CA LEU A 155 -0.01 -10.68 4.81
C LEU A 155 -0.48 -11.47 3.59
N ILE A 156 0.41 -11.78 2.64
CA ILE A 156 0.09 -12.66 1.49
C ILE A 156 -0.43 -14.02 1.98
N VAL A 157 0.26 -14.63 2.93
CA VAL A 157 -0.12 -15.95 3.47
C VAL A 157 -1.49 -15.88 4.17
N GLU A 158 -1.77 -14.81 4.91
CA GLU A 158 -3.04 -14.68 5.62
C GLU A 158 -4.20 -14.29 4.70
N LEU A 159 -3.98 -13.42 3.72
CA LEU A 159 -4.96 -13.12 2.67
C LEU A 159 -5.29 -14.38 1.86
N TYR A 160 -4.28 -15.18 1.49
CA TYR A 160 -4.50 -16.46 0.82
C TYR A 160 -5.45 -17.37 1.62
N LYS A 161 -5.14 -17.61 2.90
CA LYS A 161 -6.00 -18.44 3.78
C LYS A 161 -7.40 -17.84 3.94
N HIS A 162 -7.50 -16.51 4.00
CA HIS A 162 -8.76 -15.80 4.15
C HIS A 162 -9.65 -15.91 2.90
N LEU A 163 -9.04 -15.86 1.72
CA LEU A 163 -9.71 -15.83 0.42
C LEU A 163 -9.99 -17.23 -0.13
N LEU A 164 -9.17 -18.24 0.19
CA LEU A 164 -9.34 -19.61 -0.29
C LEU A 164 -10.76 -20.19 -0.07
N PRO A 165 -11.44 -20.01 1.08
CA PRO A 165 -12.81 -20.48 1.24
C PRO A 165 -13.86 -19.64 0.50
N LYS A 166 -13.50 -18.44 0.01
CA LYS A 166 -14.41 -17.51 -0.70
C LYS A 166 -14.33 -17.66 -2.22
N PHE A 167 -13.16 -18.01 -2.73
CA PHE A 167 -12.86 -18.12 -4.16
C PHE A 167 -12.38 -19.54 -4.47
N LYS A 168 -13.25 -20.36 -5.09
CA LYS A 168 -12.95 -21.77 -5.38
C LYS A 168 -11.74 -21.94 -6.30
N ASP A 169 -11.55 -21.00 -7.22
CA ASP A 169 -10.50 -21.04 -8.24
C ASP A 169 -9.28 -20.18 -7.85
N LEU A 170 -9.12 -19.84 -6.57
CA LEU A 170 -8.04 -18.97 -6.10
C LEU A 170 -6.64 -19.49 -6.47
N ASP A 171 -6.40 -20.80 -6.36
CA ASP A 171 -5.11 -21.38 -6.74
C ASP A 171 -4.85 -21.23 -8.25
N CYS A 172 -5.89 -21.33 -9.08
CA CYS A 172 -5.80 -21.08 -10.52
C CYS A 172 -5.50 -19.60 -10.79
N ILE A 173 -6.22 -18.71 -10.11
CA ILE A 173 -5.99 -17.26 -10.18
C ILE A 173 -4.54 -16.92 -9.85
N ILE A 174 -4.01 -17.44 -8.74
CA ILE A 174 -2.62 -17.22 -8.33
C ILE A 174 -1.65 -17.78 -9.37
N TYR A 175 -1.90 -18.98 -9.89
CA TYR A 175 -1.05 -19.60 -10.90
C TYR A 175 -0.94 -18.74 -12.16
N ASN A 176 -2.07 -18.24 -12.66
CA ASN A 176 -2.11 -17.39 -13.85
C ASN A 176 -1.51 -16.00 -13.58
N HIS A 177 -1.83 -15.42 -12.43
CA HIS A 177 -1.21 -14.18 -11.98
C HIS A 177 0.29 -14.36 -11.66
N ALA A 178 0.82 -15.56 -11.47
CA ALA A 178 2.26 -15.78 -11.33
C ALA A 178 2.96 -16.02 -12.68
N ASN A 179 2.22 -16.05 -13.79
CA ASN A 179 2.79 -16.19 -15.12
C ASN A 179 3.58 -14.93 -15.49
N ILE A 180 4.90 -15.08 -15.64
CA ILE A 180 5.82 -13.96 -15.85
C ILE A 180 5.49 -13.19 -17.12
N SER A 181 5.17 -13.88 -18.22
CA SER A 181 4.83 -13.23 -19.49
C SER A 181 3.58 -12.36 -19.36
N HIS A 182 2.55 -12.88 -18.68
CA HIS A 182 1.32 -12.14 -18.42
C HIS A 182 1.57 -10.90 -17.54
N ASN A 183 2.40 -11.01 -16.50
CA ASN A 183 2.74 -9.86 -15.66
C ASN A 183 3.55 -8.80 -16.39
N SER A 184 4.43 -9.20 -17.30
CA SER A 184 5.15 -8.22 -18.12
C SER A 184 4.19 -7.38 -18.95
N ASP A 185 3.20 -8.01 -19.58
CA ASP A 185 2.18 -7.30 -20.37
C ASP A 185 1.32 -6.38 -19.49
N LEU A 186 0.91 -6.83 -18.31
CA LEU A 186 0.15 -6.00 -17.35
C LEU A 186 0.95 -4.82 -16.82
N ALA A 187 2.24 -5.03 -16.54
CA ALA A 187 3.11 -3.98 -16.04
C ALA A 187 3.29 -2.84 -17.04
N GLU A 188 3.23 -3.14 -18.35
CA GLU A 188 3.25 -2.15 -19.42
C GLU A 188 1.93 -1.36 -19.52
N LEU A 189 0.81 -1.91 -19.03
CA LEU A 189 -0.51 -1.28 -19.09
C LEU A 189 -0.84 -0.40 -17.87
N GLY A 190 -0.36 -0.76 -16.67
CA GLY A 190 -0.84 -0.12 -15.44
C GLY A 190 0.11 -0.16 -14.25
N GLY A 191 1.38 -0.51 -14.48
CA GLY A 191 2.39 -0.64 -13.42
C GLY A 191 2.46 -2.06 -12.82
N TYR A 192 3.43 -2.27 -11.94
CA TYR A 192 3.68 -3.60 -11.36
C TYR A 192 2.64 -3.96 -10.30
N HIS A 193 1.83 -5.00 -10.56
CA HIS A 193 0.90 -5.58 -9.60
C HIS A 193 1.42 -6.94 -9.14
N GLY A 194 1.92 -7.01 -7.91
CA GLY A 194 2.39 -8.27 -7.33
C GLY A 194 1.27 -9.13 -6.74
N LEU A 195 1.64 -10.30 -6.21
CA LEU A 195 0.69 -11.23 -5.58
C LEU A 195 -0.11 -10.58 -4.43
N LEU A 196 0.54 -9.74 -3.62
CA LEU A 196 -0.13 -9.01 -2.55
C LEU A 196 -1.19 -8.05 -3.10
N PHE A 197 -0.87 -7.30 -4.16
CA PHE A 197 -1.79 -6.41 -4.84
C PHE A 197 -3.05 -7.16 -5.29
N MET A 198 -2.87 -8.29 -5.98
CA MET A 198 -3.95 -9.10 -6.52
C MET A 198 -4.84 -9.67 -5.41
N LEU A 199 -4.24 -10.28 -4.37
CA LEU A 199 -5.00 -10.81 -3.24
C LEU A 199 -5.74 -9.70 -2.48
N LYS A 200 -5.11 -8.54 -2.28
CA LYS A 200 -5.76 -7.43 -1.59
C LYS A 200 -6.92 -6.87 -2.41
N SER A 201 -6.77 -6.76 -3.73
CA SER A 201 -7.85 -6.34 -4.62
C SER A 201 -9.07 -7.26 -4.49
N LEU A 202 -8.88 -8.59 -4.48
CA LEU A 202 -9.96 -9.56 -4.29
C LEU A 202 -10.63 -9.45 -2.91
N ASP A 203 -9.85 -9.23 -1.85
CA ASP A 203 -10.38 -8.98 -0.51
C ASP A 203 -11.26 -7.72 -0.48
N LEU A 204 -10.78 -6.63 -1.07
CA LEU A 204 -11.50 -5.37 -1.13
C LEU A 204 -12.77 -5.48 -1.98
N ASP A 205 -12.71 -6.19 -3.11
CA ASP A 205 -13.88 -6.44 -3.96
C ASP A 205 -14.95 -7.20 -3.18
N PHE A 206 -14.57 -8.28 -2.49
CA PHE A 206 -15.47 -9.04 -1.63
C PHE A 206 -16.09 -8.17 -0.52
N ARG A 207 -15.28 -7.32 0.14
CA ARG A 207 -15.75 -6.43 1.21
C ARG A 207 -16.64 -5.30 0.72
N CYS A 208 -16.44 -4.84 -0.51
CA CYS A 208 -17.25 -3.80 -1.15
C CYS A 208 -18.50 -4.35 -1.85
N GLY A 209 -18.61 -5.67 -2.00
CA GLY A 209 -19.69 -6.30 -2.75
C GLY A 209 -19.55 -6.12 -4.27
N ASN A 210 -18.32 -5.90 -4.74
CA ASN A 210 -18.01 -5.81 -6.16
C ASN A 210 -17.88 -7.21 -6.77
N ASP A 211 -17.96 -7.28 -8.10
CA ASP A 211 -17.47 -8.45 -8.83
C ASP A 211 -15.94 -8.56 -8.66
N PRO A 212 -15.37 -9.78 -8.68
CA PRO A 212 -13.93 -9.98 -8.53
C PRO A 212 -13.14 -9.14 -9.52
N PHE A 213 -11.94 -8.66 -9.16
CA PHE A 213 -11.05 -7.84 -9.99
C PHE A 213 -11.59 -6.48 -10.45
N THR A 214 -12.69 -5.98 -9.85
CA THR A 214 -13.18 -4.62 -10.12
C THR A 214 -12.18 -3.58 -9.64
N ILE A 215 -11.66 -3.72 -8.41
CA ILE A 215 -10.63 -2.82 -7.86
C ILE A 215 -9.26 -3.08 -8.49
N PHE A 216 -8.98 -4.31 -8.92
CA PHE A 216 -7.76 -4.60 -9.67
C PHE A 216 -7.70 -3.78 -10.97
N GLY A 217 -8.84 -3.62 -11.66
CA GLY A 217 -8.97 -2.79 -12.86
C GLY A 217 -8.43 -3.44 -14.13
N TYR A 218 -8.07 -2.60 -15.11
CA TYR A 218 -7.38 -2.96 -16.37
C TYR A 218 -7.99 -4.09 -17.20
N ASP A 219 -9.32 -4.21 -17.19
CA ASP A 219 -10.05 -5.28 -17.90
C ASP A 219 -9.55 -6.70 -17.54
N TYR A 220 -8.99 -6.83 -16.34
CA TYR A 220 -8.41 -8.09 -15.86
C TYR A 220 -9.47 -9.20 -15.79
N ASN A 221 -10.72 -8.82 -15.50
CA ASN A 221 -11.88 -9.69 -15.60
C ASN A 221 -12.10 -10.25 -17.01
N HIS A 222 -12.03 -9.39 -18.03
CA HIS A 222 -12.18 -9.82 -19.42
C HIS A 222 -11.02 -10.73 -19.81
N THR A 223 -9.79 -10.36 -19.44
CA THR A 223 -8.60 -11.18 -19.69
C THR A 223 -8.68 -12.56 -19.02
N PHE A 224 -9.19 -12.65 -17.79
CA PHE A 224 -9.40 -13.93 -17.09
C PHE A 224 -10.56 -14.76 -17.65
N THR A 225 -11.64 -14.09 -18.06
CA THR A 225 -12.84 -14.74 -18.60
C THR A 225 -12.57 -15.30 -20.00
N GLU A 226 -11.90 -14.54 -20.88
CA GLU A 226 -11.56 -14.98 -22.24
C GLU A 226 -10.56 -16.14 -22.26
N LEU A 227 -9.69 -16.22 -21.25
CA LEU A 227 -8.72 -17.30 -21.09
C LEU A 227 -9.29 -18.55 -20.40
N ASN A 228 -10.58 -18.59 -20.04
CA ASN A 228 -11.23 -19.68 -19.28
C ASN A 228 -10.50 -20.05 -17.99
N LEU A 229 -10.12 -19.04 -17.20
CA LEU A 229 -9.36 -19.21 -15.96
C LEU A 229 -10.26 -19.18 -14.70
N ILE A 230 -11.58 -19.31 -14.90
CA ILE A 230 -12.67 -19.47 -13.92
C ILE A 230 -13.67 -20.48 -14.46
#